data_AF-A0A2V6CIU7-F1
#
_entry.id   AF-A0A2V6CIU7-F1
#
_cell.length_a   1.000
_cell.length_b   1.000
_cell.length_c   1.000
_cell.angle_alpha   90.00
_cell.angle_beta   90.00
_cell.angle_gamma   90.00
#
_symmetry.space_group_name_H-M   'P 1'
#
loop_
_entity.id
_entity.type
_entity.pdbx_description
1 polymer ?
#
loop_
_entity_poly.entity_id
_entity_poly.type
_entity_poly.pdbx_seq_one_letter_code
_entity_poly.pdbx_strand_id
1 'polypeptide(L)'
;MLRYRRLIVVWLVCLTGLAACVSNNPPAPAPVQPTPAPLHGYHITLYAERYDVGPSDIVRDDPLSQEIWFRVGGQEKHFHGSYQKERY
;
A
#
# COMPACT_ATOMS: atom_id res chain seq x y z
N MET A 1 -48.71 6.68 -48.85
CA MET A 1 -48.38 7.26 -47.52
C MET A 1 -47.28 6.42 -46.83
N LEU A 2 -46.06 6.32 -47.38
CA LEU A 2 -45.03 5.39 -46.86
C LEU A 2 -43.64 6.03 -46.66
N ARG A 3 -43.52 7.36 -46.78
CA ARG A 3 -42.22 8.08 -46.69
C ARG A 3 -41.98 8.76 -45.34
N TYR A 4 -43.03 9.17 -44.62
CA TYR A 4 -42.93 9.82 -43.30
C TYR A 4 -42.50 8.87 -42.18
N ARG A 5 -42.77 7.56 -42.31
CA ARG A 5 -42.52 6.58 -41.26
C ARG A 5 -41.02 6.27 -41.06
N ARG A 6 -40.18 6.51 -42.08
CA ARG A 6 -38.73 6.25 -42.01
C ARG A 6 -37.95 7.40 -41.36
N LEU A 7 -38.39 8.65 -41.54
CA LEU A 7 -37.75 9.82 -40.95
C LEU A 7 -37.87 9.86 -39.42
N ILE A 8 -39.00 9.41 -38.88
CA ILE A 8 -39.26 9.34 -37.43
C ILE A 8 -38.36 8.29 -36.76
N VAL A 9 -38.14 7.15 -37.41
CA VAL A 9 -37.28 6.07 -36.87
C VAL A 9 -35.81 6.50 -36.85
N VAL A 10 -35.34 7.20 -37.90
CA VAL A 10 -33.97 7.72 -37.94
C VAL A 10 -33.73 8.78 -36.85
N TRP A 11 -34.71 9.64 -36.58
CA TRP A 11 -34.63 10.63 -35.51
C TRP A 11 -34.59 10.00 -34.11
N LEU A 12 -35.42 8.98 -33.86
CA LEU A 12 -35.46 8.27 -32.58
C LEU A 12 -34.15 7.53 -32.27
N VAL A 13 -33.50 6.95 -33.28
CA VAL A 13 -32.19 6.29 -33.13
C VAL A 13 -31.07 7.32 -32.89
N CYS A 14 -31.16 8.51 -33.50
CA CYS A 14 -30.17 9.57 -33.30
C CYS A 14 -30.23 10.15 -31.87
N LEU A 15 -31.44 10.30 -31.31
CA LEU A 15 -31.63 10.77 -29.93
C LEU A 15 -31.20 9.74 -28.88
N THR A 16 -31.39 8.45 -29.12
CA THR A 16 -30.94 7.39 -28.19
C THR A 16 -29.42 7.15 -28.23
N GLY A 17 -28.76 7.43 -29.36
CA GLY A 17 -27.30 7.34 -29.46
C GLY A 17 -26.55 8.40 -28.67
N LEU A 18 -27.10 9.61 -28.55
CA LEU A 18 -26.47 10.73 -27.83
C LEU A 18 -26.59 10.63 -26.30
N ALA A 19 -27.60 9.92 -25.79
CA ALA A 19 -27.76 9.68 -24.35
C ALA A 19 -26.77 8.64 -23.81
N ALA A 20 -26.07 7.90 -24.69
CA ALA A 20 -25.04 6.94 -24.28
C ALA A 20 -23.67 7.61 -24.03
N CYS A 21 -23.56 8.93 -24.19
CA CYS A 21 -22.37 9.70 -23.81
C CYS A 21 -22.39 10.12 -22.33
N VAL A 22 -23.12 9.40 -21.47
CA VAL A 22 -23.00 9.54 -20.02
C VAL A 22 -21.65 8.97 -19.63
N SER A 23 -20.64 9.85 -19.66
CA SER A 23 -19.44 9.82 -18.82
C SER A 23 -19.00 8.41 -18.43
N ASN A 24 -18.34 7.72 -19.36
CA ASN A 24 -17.42 6.62 -19.05
C ASN A 24 -16.18 7.13 -18.29
N ASN A 25 -16.36 8.02 -17.31
CA ASN A 25 -15.36 8.15 -16.28
C ASN A 25 -15.52 6.87 -15.45
N PRO A 26 -14.55 5.94 -15.49
CA PRO A 26 -14.50 4.92 -14.46
C PRO A 26 -14.56 5.66 -13.11
N PRO A 27 -15.28 5.14 -12.09
CA PRO A 27 -15.26 5.74 -10.78
C PRO A 27 -13.80 6.00 -10.43
N ALA A 28 -13.46 7.26 -10.18
CA ALA A 28 -12.11 7.64 -9.80
C ALA A 28 -11.69 6.64 -8.72
N PRO A 29 -10.49 6.03 -8.83
CA PRO A 29 -10.05 5.07 -7.83
C PRO A 29 -10.27 5.76 -6.49
N ALA A 30 -11.12 5.15 -5.64
CA ALA A 30 -11.35 5.63 -4.30
C ALA A 30 -9.96 5.95 -3.73
N PRO A 31 -9.77 7.07 -2.99
CA PRO A 31 -8.51 7.35 -2.34
C PRO A 31 -8.10 6.06 -1.65
N VAL A 32 -7.07 5.41 -2.18
CA VAL A 32 -6.56 4.19 -1.58
C VAL A 32 -5.98 4.72 -0.29
N GLN A 33 -6.81 4.68 0.75
CA GLN A 33 -6.36 4.88 2.10
C GLN A 33 -5.16 3.94 2.18
N PRO A 34 -3.93 4.44 2.40
CA PRO A 34 -2.79 3.55 2.46
C PRO A 34 -3.16 2.55 3.55
N THR A 35 -3.46 1.32 3.13
CA THR A 35 -3.52 0.21 4.06
C THR A 35 -2.23 0.36 4.84
N PRO A 36 -2.27 0.57 6.16
CA PRO A 36 -1.04 0.62 6.92
C PRO A 36 -0.32 -0.66 6.54
N ALA A 37 0.78 -0.54 5.79
CA ALA A 37 1.57 -1.71 5.49
C ALA A 37 1.80 -2.37 6.85
N PRO A 38 1.56 -3.68 7.00
CA PRO A 38 1.81 -4.33 8.27
C PRO A 38 3.20 -3.88 8.70
N LEU A 39 3.29 -3.14 9.80
CA LEU A 39 4.57 -2.73 10.36
C LEU A 39 5.25 -4.04 10.66
N HIS A 40 6.10 -4.51 9.75
CA HIS A 40 6.87 -5.72 9.93
C HIS A 40 7.93 -5.42 10.98
N GLY A 41 7.48 -5.29 12.22
CA GLY A 41 8.31 -4.96 13.36
C GLY A 41 9.11 -6.17 13.78
N TYR A 42 10.26 -5.88 14.34
CA TYR A 42 11.09 -6.83 15.05
C TYR A 42 11.15 -6.43 16.51
N HIS A 43 11.15 -7.44 17.37
CA HIS A 43 11.59 -7.32 18.74
C HIS A 43 13.04 -7.76 18.80
N ILE A 44 13.93 -6.86 19.18
CA ILE A 44 15.32 -7.18 19.49
C ILE A 44 15.45 -7.24 21.00
N THR A 45 15.73 -8.43 21.53
CA THR A 45 16.01 -8.64 22.95
C THR A 45 17.52 -8.71 23.16
N LEU A 46 18.05 -7.73 23.91
CA LEU A 46 19.46 -7.63 24.29
C LEU A 46 19.58 -7.82 25.80
N TYR A 47 20.16 -8.94 26.22
CA TYR A 47 20.15 -9.38 27.63
C TYR A 47 18.73 -9.47 28.22
N ALA A 48 18.22 -8.38 28.82
CA ALA A 48 16.89 -8.25 29.38
C ALA A 48 16.13 -7.02 28.87
N GLU A 49 16.70 -6.27 27.94
CA GLU A 49 16.09 -5.10 27.32
C GLU A 49 15.44 -5.47 25.99
N ARG A 50 14.22 -5.01 25.76
CA ARG A 50 13.46 -5.24 24.53
C ARG A 50 13.35 -3.95 23.74
N TYR A 51 13.73 -4.01 22.48
CA TYR A 51 13.67 -2.92 21.54
C TYR A 51 12.70 -3.25 20.42
N ASP A 52 11.69 -2.40 20.25
CA ASP A 52 10.75 -2.49 19.15
C ASP A 52 11.28 -1.66 17.99
N VAL A 53 11.64 -2.32 16.90
CA VAL A 53 12.25 -1.67 15.74
C VAL A 53 11.56 -2.12 14.45
N GLY A 54 11.44 -1.22 13.49
CA GLY A 54 11.00 -1.57 12.15
C GLY A 54 12.10 -2.25 11.33
N PRO A 55 11.77 -2.77 10.13
CA PRO A 55 12.76 -3.31 9.21
C PRO A 55 13.72 -2.21 8.71
N SER A 56 13.22 -0.98 8.59
CA SER A 56 14.00 0.20 8.18
C SER A 56 14.92 0.75 9.28
N ASP A 57 14.67 0.37 10.53
CA ASP A 57 15.48 0.80 11.67
C ASP A 57 16.71 -0.08 11.84
N ILE A 58 16.70 -1.30 11.30
CA ILE A 58 17.85 -2.21 11.30
C ILE A 58 18.84 -1.74 10.24
N VAL A 59 19.98 -1.22 10.69
CA VAL A 59 21.06 -0.71 9.83
C VAL A 59 21.93 -1.87 9.35
N ARG A 60 22.26 -2.79 10.27
CA ARG A 60 23.07 -3.97 10.00
C ARG A 60 22.70 -5.08 10.97
N ASP A 61 22.63 -6.30 10.48
CA ASP A 61 22.28 -7.48 11.26
C ASP A 61 23.18 -8.64 10.82
N ASP A 62 24.16 -8.98 11.64
CA ASP A 62 25.09 -10.08 11.41
C ASP A 62 24.92 -11.14 12.52
N PRO A 63 24.08 -12.16 12.32
CA PRO A 63 23.81 -13.19 13.31
C PRO A 63 25.00 -14.14 13.52
N LEU A 64 25.92 -14.26 12.56
CA LEU A 64 27.11 -15.12 12.69
C LEU A 64 28.12 -14.48 13.64
N SER A 65 28.36 -13.18 13.47
CA SER A 65 29.25 -12.39 14.32
C SER A 65 28.59 -11.94 15.63
N GLN A 66 27.30 -12.27 15.80
CA GLN A 66 26.47 -11.80 16.92
C GLN A 66 26.52 -10.26 17.04
N GLU A 67 26.48 -9.56 15.91
CA GLU A 67 26.59 -8.09 15.83
C GLU A 67 25.31 -7.52 15.24
N ILE A 68 24.74 -6.48 15.86
CA ILE A 68 23.55 -5.81 15.35
C ILE A 68 23.63 -4.30 15.56
N TRP A 69 23.21 -3.56 14.53
CA TRP A 69 23.11 -2.10 14.51
C TRP A 69 21.68 -1.72 14.16
N PHE A 70 21.04 -0.93 15.02
CA PHE A 70 19.65 -0.52 14.82
C PHE A 70 19.40 0.88 15.35
N ARG A 71 18.35 1.53 14.85
CA ARG A 71 17.95 2.88 15.26
C ARG A 71 16.74 2.82 16.17
N VAL A 72 16.82 3.51 17.30
CA VAL A 72 15.70 3.66 18.23
C VAL A 72 15.71 5.07 18.79
N GLY A 73 14.55 5.75 18.73
CA GLY A 73 14.44 7.14 19.21
C GLY A 73 15.38 8.13 18.49
N GLY A 74 15.74 7.88 17.23
CA GLY A 74 16.64 8.72 16.45
C GLY A 74 18.13 8.52 16.77
N GLN A 75 18.48 7.56 17.63
CA GLN A 75 19.86 7.19 17.92
C GLN A 75 20.18 5.82 17.33
N GLU A 76 21.38 5.69 16.75
CA GLU A 76 21.91 4.41 16.30
C GLU A 76 22.56 3.70 17.49
N LYS A 77 22.14 2.47 17.74
CA LYS A 77 22.67 1.58 18.76
C LYS A 77 23.40 0.43 18.09
N HIS A 78 24.57 0.12 18.62
CA HIS A 78 25.37 -1.04 18.24
C HIS A 78 25.42 -2.00 19.42
N PHE A 79 25.19 -3.28 19.15
CA PHE A 79 25.32 -4.35 20.12
C PHE A 79 26.14 -5.50 19.55
N HIS A 80 27.06 -6.01 20.37
CA HIS A 80 27.86 -7.20 20.10
C HIS A 80 27.64 -8.21 21.22
N GLY A 81 27.10 -9.37 20.86
CA GLY A 81 26.77 -10.45 21.78
C GLY A 81 25.47 -11.15 21.40
N SER A 82 25.05 -12.12 22.21
CA SER A 82 23.82 -12.87 21.96
C SER A 82 22.60 -11.97 22.05
N TYR A 83 21.82 -11.91 20.97
CA TYR A 83 20.53 -11.25 20.91
C TYR A 83 19.48 -12.18 20.32
N GLN A 84 18.21 -11.90 20.61
CA GLN A 84 17.08 -12.55 19.94
C GLN A 84 16.35 -11.53 19.08
N LYS A 85 16.01 -11.93 17.85
CA LYS A 85 15.25 -11.12 16.90
C LYS A 85 13.99 -11.88 16.51
N GLU A 86 12.83 -11.36 16.91
CA GLU A 86 11.53 -11.97 16.62
C GLU A 86 10.69 -11.05 15.75
N ARG A 87 10.06 -11.60 14.70
CA ARG A 87 9.14 -10.88 13.81
C ARG A 87 7.71 -11.02 14.34
N TYR A 88 6.91 -9.96 14.22
CA TYR A 88 5.46 -10.01 14.43
C TYR A 88 4.68 -9.44 13.24
#